data_AF-A0A410RXU5-F1
#
_entry.id   AF-A0A410RXU5-F1
#
_cell.length_a   1.000
_cell.length_b   1.000
_cell.length_c   1.000
_cell.angle_alpha   90.00
_cell.angle_beta   90.00
_cell.angle_gamma   90.00
#
_symmetry.space_group_name_H-M   'P 1'
#
loop_
_entity.id
_entity.type
_entity.pdbx_description
1 polymer ?
#
loop_
_entity_poly.entity_id
_entity_poly.type
_entity_poly.pdbx_seq_one_letter_code
_entity_poly.pdbx_strand_id
1 'polypeptide(L)'
;MLSLLKRYRRFLLVAALLLYPLGAFLLGGRRGRDPNFVDRGVIALTAPVQQGLTAGIDGAVAAVRNYLDLRGVRQDNDALRLENLQLRATVQALGEARSENGRLRKLLAYAEAVPGPEIPARVVGVNPVAKLLSVRISSGEKDGVFRGMSVVTPDGIVGQVIRSTGGYADVALVTDPQSRVAVRVQRSRARGTAAGAGNGPLTLENMLRTEDVEDGDLIITSGTDGIYPPGLVVGRVTQLEKKEHGMFQGADITPAVDTSRLEEVLVVGSPYSEMAATGGAAAEGTQK
;
A
#
# COMPACT_ATOMS: atom_id res chain seq x y z
N MET A 1 -30.56 97.77 32.38
CA MET A 1 -30.29 96.37 31.92
C MET A 1 -30.47 96.13 30.42
N LEU A 2 -31.26 96.92 29.67
CA LEU A 2 -31.51 96.70 28.22
C LEU A 2 -30.43 97.22 27.25
N SER A 3 -29.38 97.93 27.73
CA SER A 3 -28.33 98.51 26.88
C SER A 3 -27.14 97.57 26.59
N LEU A 4 -26.87 96.59 27.48
CA LEU A 4 -25.82 95.57 27.28
C LEU A 4 -26.22 94.54 26.21
N LEU A 5 -27.51 94.19 26.11
CA LEU A 5 -28.03 93.28 25.09
C LEU A 5 -27.87 93.82 23.66
N LYS A 6 -27.92 95.15 23.45
CA LYS A 6 -27.74 95.76 22.12
C LYS A 6 -26.29 95.72 21.66
N ARG A 7 -25.32 95.82 22.58
CA ARG A 7 -23.88 95.84 22.27
C ARG A 7 -23.34 94.46 21.88
N TYR A 8 -23.88 93.40 22.48
CA TYR A 8 -23.52 92.01 22.18
C TYR A 8 -24.50 91.30 21.23
N ARG A 9 -25.46 92.01 20.64
CA ARG A 9 -26.51 91.41 19.79
C ARG A 9 -25.95 90.53 18.67
N ARG A 10 -24.84 90.96 18.04
CA ARG A 10 -24.20 90.21 16.96
C ARG A 10 -23.49 88.94 17.47
N PHE A 11 -22.76 89.03 18.59
CA PHE A 11 -22.12 87.88 19.21
C PHE A 11 -23.14 86.88 19.79
N LEU A 12 -24.22 87.37 20.40
CA LEU A 12 -25.32 86.52 20.88
C LEU A 12 -26.05 85.83 19.72
N LEU A 13 -26.22 86.50 18.57
CA LEU A 13 -26.79 85.87 17.37
C LEU A 13 -25.87 84.79 16.79
N VAL A 14 -24.55 85.02 16.75
CA VAL A 14 -23.58 84.01 16.28
C VAL A 14 -23.49 82.84 17.26
N ALA A 15 -23.45 83.12 18.56
CA ALA A 15 -23.47 82.09 19.59
C ALA A 15 -24.78 81.29 19.56
N ALA A 16 -25.93 81.94 19.37
CA ALA A 16 -27.21 81.27 19.17
C ALA A 16 -27.24 80.45 17.87
N LEU A 17 -26.67 80.94 16.77
CA LEU A 17 -26.60 80.22 15.49
C LEU A 17 -25.73 78.95 15.59
N LEU A 18 -24.65 78.99 16.36
CA LEU A 18 -23.76 77.84 16.60
C LEU A 18 -24.29 76.88 17.68
N LEU A 19 -24.93 77.41 18.73
CA LEU A 19 -25.50 76.61 19.81
C LEU A 19 -26.85 76.00 19.46
N TYR A 20 -27.61 76.57 18.52
CA TYR A 20 -28.89 76.02 18.07
C TYR A 20 -28.77 74.58 17.50
N PRO A 21 -27.86 74.27 16.56
CA PRO A 21 -27.69 72.90 16.06
C PRO A 21 -27.14 71.96 17.13
N LEU A 22 -26.25 72.44 18.00
CA LEU A 22 -25.68 71.65 19.10
C LEU A 22 -26.75 71.30 20.16
N GLY A 23 -27.58 72.27 20.52
CA GLY A 23 -28.72 72.11 21.41
C GLY A 23 -29.79 71.20 20.80
N ALA A 24 -30.13 71.40 19.52
CA ALA A 24 -31.06 70.54 18.80
C ALA A 24 -30.56 69.08 18.72
N PHE A 25 -29.26 68.88 18.55
CA PHE A 25 -28.62 67.56 18.55
C PHE A 25 -28.64 66.90 19.94
N LEU A 26 -28.31 67.64 21.00
CA LEU A 26 -28.29 67.15 22.38
C LEU A 26 -29.70 66.88 22.95
N LEU A 27 -30.69 67.72 22.62
CA LEU A 27 -32.09 67.53 23.00
C LEU A 27 -32.81 66.50 22.09
N GLY A 28 -32.30 66.24 20.90
CA GLY A 28 -32.84 65.29 19.93
C GLY A 28 -32.36 63.84 20.08
N GLY A 29 -31.28 63.60 20.84
CA GLY A 29 -30.58 62.32 20.91
C GLY A 29 -31.32 61.12 21.52
N ARG A 30 -32.63 61.19 21.82
CA ARG A 30 -33.37 60.06 22.44
C ARG A 30 -34.83 59.82 22.01
N ARG A 31 -35.30 60.31 20.85
CA ARG A 31 -36.61 59.88 20.31
C ARG A 31 -36.55 59.68 18.80
N GLY A 32 -36.89 58.47 18.35
CA GLY A 32 -37.24 58.17 16.97
C GLY A 32 -38.40 59.05 16.52
N ARG A 33 -38.08 60.19 15.95
CA ARG A 33 -39.01 61.15 15.35
C ARG A 33 -38.80 61.04 13.84
N ASP A 34 -39.87 60.77 13.09
CA ASP A 34 -39.80 60.69 11.64
C ASP A 34 -39.11 61.94 11.08
N PRO A 35 -38.11 61.79 10.20
CA PRO A 35 -37.32 62.91 9.71
C PRO A 35 -38.21 63.91 8.97
N ASN A 36 -38.21 65.16 9.43
CA ASN A 36 -38.87 66.28 8.77
C ASN A 36 -38.20 66.57 7.41
N PHE A 37 -38.90 67.28 6.52
CA PHE A 37 -38.43 67.62 5.15
C PHE A 37 -37.02 68.24 5.13
N VAL A 38 -36.68 69.03 6.16
CA VAL A 38 -35.36 69.68 6.30
C VAL A 38 -34.26 68.66 6.63
N ASP A 39 -34.52 67.71 7.54
CA ASP A 39 -33.55 66.66 7.89
C ASP A 39 -33.28 65.73 6.71
N ARG A 40 -34.31 65.44 5.89
CA ARG A 40 -34.15 64.67 4.65
C ARG A 40 -33.30 65.41 3.62
N GLY A 41 -33.43 66.74 3.53
CA GLY A 41 -32.60 67.56 2.65
C GLY A 41 -31.12 67.56 3.07
N VAL A 42 -30.85 67.69 4.37
CA VAL A 42 -29.48 67.66 4.91
C VAL A 42 -28.85 66.28 4.72
N ILE A 43 -29.57 65.20 5.03
CA ILE A 43 -29.10 63.83 4.83
C ILE A 43 -28.87 63.54 3.34
N ALA A 44 -29.74 64.01 2.44
CA ALA A 44 -29.58 63.81 0.99
C ALA A 44 -28.35 64.56 0.43
N LEU A 45 -27.99 65.70 1.00
CA LEU A 45 -26.82 66.48 0.61
C LEU A 45 -25.50 65.90 1.17
N THR A 46 -25.52 65.33 2.37
CA THR A 46 -24.30 64.81 3.02
C THR A 46 -24.06 63.32 2.79
N ALA A 47 -25.10 62.53 2.56
CA ALA A 47 -25.01 61.08 2.32
C ALA A 47 -24.06 60.70 1.16
N PRO A 48 -24.09 61.33 -0.03
CA PRO A 48 -23.20 60.92 -1.12
C PRO A 48 -21.72 61.21 -0.79
N VAL A 49 -21.43 62.28 -0.07
CA VAL A 49 -20.07 62.62 0.37
C VAL A 49 -19.59 61.65 1.46
N GLN A 50 -20.46 61.33 2.41
CA GLN A 50 -20.14 60.38 3.49
C GLN A 50 -19.89 58.97 2.93
N GLN A 51 -20.72 58.50 2.00
CA GLN A 51 -20.57 57.19 1.36
C GLN A 51 -19.32 57.13 0.47
N GLY A 52 -19.00 58.21 -0.26
CA GLY A 52 -17.78 58.30 -1.06
C GLY A 52 -16.51 58.28 -0.22
N LEU A 53 -16.52 58.96 0.93
CA LEU A 53 -15.37 59.03 1.84
C LEU A 53 -15.13 57.67 2.54
N THR A 54 -16.18 57.01 3.02
CA THR A 54 -16.06 55.68 3.64
C THR A 54 -15.63 54.62 2.61
N ALA A 55 -16.20 54.64 1.40
CA ALA A 55 -15.81 53.72 0.34
C ALA A 55 -14.33 53.90 -0.08
N GLY A 56 -13.83 55.14 -0.11
CA GLY A 56 -12.42 55.42 -0.40
C GLY A 56 -11.48 54.95 0.71
N ILE A 57 -11.84 55.16 1.98
CA ILE A 57 -11.07 54.67 3.14
C ILE A 57 -11.07 53.15 3.18
N ASP A 58 -12.22 52.51 3.03
CA ASP A 58 -12.34 51.04 3.04
C ASP A 58 -11.58 50.40 1.88
N GLY A 59 -11.63 51.01 0.68
CA GLY A 59 -10.84 50.57 -0.47
C GLY A 59 -9.33 50.69 -0.26
N ALA A 60 -8.86 51.78 0.35
CA ALA A 60 -7.45 51.97 0.68
C ALA A 60 -6.96 50.97 1.74
N VAL A 61 -7.77 50.74 2.78
CA VAL A 61 -7.46 49.77 3.83
C VAL A 61 -7.49 48.33 3.28
N ALA A 62 -8.40 48.01 2.36
CA ALA A 62 -8.43 46.72 1.67
C ALA A 62 -7.20 46.52 0.76
N ALA A 63 -6.76 47.56 0.05
CA ALA A 63 -5.56 47.50 -0.80
C ALA A 63 -4.28 47.28 0.04
N VAL A 64 -4.16 47.96 1.19
CA VAL A 64 -3.03 47.77 2.12
C VAL A 64 -3.08 46.38 2.77
N ARG A 65 -4.25 45.90 3.20
CA ARG A 65 -4.42 44.54 3.71
C ARG A 65 -4.03 43.49 2.68
N ASN A 66 -4.53 43.58 1.45
CA ASN A 66 -4.16 42.68 0.37
C ASN A 66 -2.65 42.74 0.06
N TYR A 67 -2.02 43.92 0.05
CA TYR A 67 -0.58 44.04 -0.17
C TYR A 67 0.26 43.42 0.97
N LEU A 68 -0.20 43.57 2.22
CA LEU A 68 0.42 42.93 3.38
C LEU A 68 0.20 41.41 3.38
N ASP A 69 -0.97 40.93 2.97
CA ASP A 69 -1.26 39.49 2.82
C ASP A 69 -0.41 38.85 1.71
N LEU A 70 -0.08 39.58 0.65
CA LEU A 70 0.87 39.11 -0.38
C LEU A 70 2.33 39.02 0.12
N ARG A 71 2.68 39.70 1.22
CA ARG A 71 4.00 39.56 1.85
C ARG A 71 4.02 38.29 2.69
N GLY A 72 4.58 37.22 2.12
CA GLY A 72 4.77 35.95 2.82
C GLY A 72 4.15 34.78 2.08
N VAL A 73 3.13 35.01 1.23
CA VAL A 73 2.46 33.94 0.46
C VAL A 73 3.41 33.09 -0.35
N ARG A 74 4.49 33.65 -0.91
CA ARG A 74 5.51 32.83 -1.60
C ARG A 74 6.27 31.93 -0.62
N GLN A 75 6.68 32.46 0.52
CA GLN A 75 7.36 31.69 1.57
C GLN A 75 6.44 30.62 2.16
N ASP A 76 5.17 30.96 2.44
CA ASP A 76 4.16 30.02 2.92
C ASP A 76 3.85 28.96 1.87
N ASN A 77 3.76 29.33 0.58
CA ASN A 77 3.53 28.36 -0.49
C ASN A 77 4.72 27.40 -0.64
N ASP A 78 5.95 27.90 -0.53
CA ASP A 78 7.15 27.06 -0.57
C ASP A 78 7.25 26.17 0.67
N ALA A 79 6.91 26.68 1.86
CA ALA A 79 6.84 25.91 3.10
C ALA A 79 5.76 24.82 3.04
N LEU A 80 4.55 25.17 2.60
CA LEU A 80 3.43 24.22 2.41
C LEU A 80 3.75 23.19 1.33
N ARG A 81 4.45 23.55 0.26
CA ARG A 81 4.94 22.59 -0.75
C ARG A 81 5.92 21.61 -0.14
N LEU A 82 6.88 22.09 0.65
CA LEU A 82 7.87 21.26 1.30
C LEU A 82 7.21 20.32 2.33
N GLU A 83 6.28 20.83 3.13
CA GLU A 83 5.46 20.01 4.03
C GLU A 83 4.63 18.98 3.25
N ASN A 84 4.00 19.37 2.13
CA ASN A 84 3.23 18.44 1.32
C ASN A 84 4.10 17.33 0.72
N LEU A 85 5.33 17.66 0.29
CA LEU A 85 6.30 16.67 -0.18
C LEU A 85 6.71 15.71 0.94
N GLN A 86 6.98 16.22 2.14
CA GLN A 86 7.30 15.40 3.31
C GLN A 86 6.14 14.49 3.68
N LEU A 87 4.92 15.03 3.78
CA LEU A 87 3.71 14.27 4.09
C LEU A 87 3.45 13.17 3.03
N ARG A 88 3.64 13.46 1.74
CA ARG A 88 3.53 12.46 0.68
C ARG A 88 4.56 11.34 0.85
N ALA A 89 5.82 11.68 1.14
CA ALA A 89 6.85 10.68 1.38
C ALA A 89 6.54 9.82 2.62
N THR A 90 6.04 10.42 3.70
CA THR A 90 5.60 9.70 4.91
C THR A 90 4.42 8.77 4.63
N VAL A 91 3.42 9.22 3.87
CA VAL A 91 2.26 8.37 3.49
C VAL A 91 2.71 7.19 2.62
N GLN A 92 3.64 7.40 1.68
CA GLN A 92 4.20 6.31 0.88
C GLN A 92 4.95 5.30 1.75
N ALA A 93 5.83 5.75 2.65
CA ALA A 93 6.57 4.88 3.56
C ALA A 93 5.64 4.09 4.50
N LEU A 94 4.58 4.73 5.03
CA LEU A 94 3.55 4.05 5.82
C LEU A 94 2.76 3.03 5.02
N GLY A 95 2.50 3.31 3.74
CA GLY A 95 1.88 2.37 2.81
C GLY A 95 2.72 1.10 2.65
N GLU A 96 4.02 1.26 2.39
CA GLU A 96 4.95 0.14 2.21
C GLU A 96 5.08 -0.69 3.49
N ALA A 97 5.30 -0.04 4.64
CA ALA A 97 5.41 -0.72 5.93
C ALA A 97 4.15 -1.51 6.29
N ARG A 98 2.96 -1.03 5.90
CA ARG A 98 1.70 -1.78 6.08
C ARG A 98 1.63 -3.00 5.19
N SER A 99 2.08 -2.89 3.93
CA SER A 99 2.12 -4.02 2.98
C SER A 99 3.10 -5.09 3.46
N GLU A 100 4.32 -4.70 3.82
CA GLU A 100 5.35 -5.60 4.37
C GLU A 100 4.85 -6.29 5.64
N ASN A 101 4.27 -5.54 6.58
CA ASN A 101 3.72 -6.13 7.81
C ASN A 101 2.60 -7.15 7.51
N GLY A 102 1.76 -6.86 6.51
CA GLY A 102 0.74 -7.79 6.03
C GLY A 102 1.34 -9.09 5.49
N ARG A 103 2.37 -9.00 4.64
CA ARG A 103 3.09 -10.17 4.09
C ARG A 103 3.77 -10.98 5.20
N LEU A 104 4.51 -10.32 6.08
CA LEU A 104 5.21 -10.97 7.20
C LEU A 104 4.24 -11.67 8.17
N ARG A 105 3.07 -11.07 8.45
CA ARG A 105 2.04 -11.73 9.27
C ARG A 105 1.49 -12.99 8.63
N LYS A 106 1.26 -12.99 7.31
CA LYS A 106 0.83 -14.21 6.59
C LYS A 106 1.92 -15.28 6.63
N LEU A 107 3.18 -14.89 6.42
CA LEU A 107 4.31 -15.81 6.49
C LEU A 107 4.46 -16.41 7.88
N LEU A 108 4.35 -15.60 8.94
CA LEU A 108 4.40 -16.05 10.33
C LEU A 108 3.24 -16.99 10.67
N ALA A 109 2.01 -16.64 10.26
CA ALA A 109 0.85 -17.49 10.51
C ALA A 109 0.97 -18.84 9.79
N TYR A 110 1.56 -18.87 8.60
CA TYR A 110 1.86 -20.10 7.88
C TYR A 110 2.94 -20.92 8.60
N ALA A 111 4.00 -20.26 9.05
CA ALA A 111 5.10 -20.87 9.79
C ALA A 111 4.61 -21.56 11.09
N GLU A 112 3.71 -20.90 11.82
CA GLU A 112 3.11 -21.48 13.03
C GLU A 112 2.20 -22.69 12.75
N ALA A 113 1.66 -22.81 11.53
CA ALA A 113 0.73 -23.86 11.15
C ALA A 113 1.42 -25.14 10.63
N VAL A 114 2.68 -25.05 10.19
CA VAL A 114 3.41 -26.17 9.57
C VAL A 114 4.45 -26.73 10.57
N PRO A 115 4.36 -28.02 10.94
CA PRO A 115 5.35 -28.62 11.83
C PRO A 115 6.67 -28.89 11.09
N GLY A 116 7.75 -28.24 11.51
CA GLY A 116 9.11 -28.50 11.01
C GLY A 116 10.10 -27.39 11.34
N PRO A 117 11.40 -27.58 11.06
CA PRO A 117 12.36 -26.48 11.07
C PRO A 117 12.11 -25.58 9.86
N GLU A 118 11.91 -24.30 10.14
CA GLU A 118 11.57 -23.30 9.14
C GLU A 118 12.53 -22.12 9.24
N ILE A 119 13.08 -21.72 8.10
CA ILE A 119 14.06 -20.63 8.04
C ILE A 119 13.46 -19.53 7.16
N PRO A 120 13.01 -18.41 7.76
CA PRO A 120 12.50 -17.28 6.99
C PRO A 120 13.66 -16.61 6.25
N ALA A 121 13.45 -16.28 4.98
CA ALA A 121 14.46 -15.67 4.14
C ALA A 121 13.85 -14.57 3.26
N ARG A 122 14.64 -13.55 2.93
CA ARG A 122 14.27 -12.51 1.97
C ARG A 122 14.91 -12.80 0.61
N VAL A 123 14.17 -12.56 -0.45
CA VAL A 123 14.70 -12.58 -1.82
C VAL A 123 15.58 -11.35 -2.04
N VAL A 124 16.85 -11.57 -2.36
CA VAL A 124 17.85 -10.50 -2.56
C VAL A 124 18.24 -10.29 -4.02
N GLY A 125 17.90 -11.24 -4.89
CA GLY A 125 18.16 -11.09 -6.32
C GLY A 125 17.53 -12.20 -7.14
N VAL A 126 17.20 -11.87 -8.38
CA VAL A 126 16.72 -12.82 -9.39
C VAL A 126 17.84 -13.04 -10.38
N ASN A 127 18.14 -14.29 -10.70
CA ASN A 127 19.09 -14.67 -11.73
C ASN A 127 18.33 -15.18 -12.96
N PRO A 128 18.20 -14.36 -14.02
CA PRO A 128 17.42 -14.71 -15.21
C PRO A 128 18.24 -15.44 -16.28
N VAL A 129 19.40 -16.02 -15.96
CA VAL A 129 20.22 -16.72 -16.96
C VAL A 129 19.37 -17.81 -17.63
N ALA A 130 19.25 -17.75 -18.96
CA ALA A 130 18.29 -18.51 -19.77
C ALA A 130 18.33 -20.04 -19.64
N LYS A 131 19.36 -20.59 -18.97
CA LYS A 131 19.49 -22.03 -18.71
C LYS A 131 19.02 -22.45 -17.31
N LEU A 132 18.86 -21.51 -16.38
CA LEU A 132 18.49 -21.77 -15.00
C LEU A 132 17.81 -20.55 -14.38
N LEU A 133 16.48 -20.63 -14.25
CA LEU A 133 15.67 -19.65 -13.54
C LEU A 133 15.81 -19.87 -12.04
N SER A 134 16.54 -18.95 -11.40
CA SER A 134 16.84 -19.05 -9.98
C SER A 134 16.72 -17.73 -9.26
N VAL A 135 16.46 -17.80 -7.96
CA VAL A 135 16.35 -16.66 -7.05
C VAL A 135 17.33 -16.85 -5.91
N ARG A 136 18.02 -15.77 -5.52
CA ARG A 136 18.91 -15.74 -4.38
C ARG A 136 18.19 -15.26 -3.15
N ILE A 137 18.35 -15.97 -2.04
CA ILE A 137 17.76 -15.67 -0.74
C ILE A 137 18.82 -15.29 0.30
N SER A 138 18.44 -14.48 1.28
CA SER A 138 19.29 -13.98 2.39
C SER A 138 19.42 -14.99 3.54
N SER A 139 19.40 -16.28 3.24
CA SER A 139 19.62 -17.35 4.22
C SER A 139 20.46 -18.44 3.57
N GLY A 140 21.49 -18.89 4.26
CA GLY A 140 22.45 -19.85 3.73
C GLY A 140 22.85 -20.92 4.74
N GLU A 141 24.03 -21.51 4.53
CA GLU A 141 24.57 -22.59 5.38
C GLU A 141 24.68 -22.17 6.85
N LYS A 142 24.97 -20.89 7.10
CA LYS A 142 25.03 -20.33 8.46
C LYS A 142 23.69 -20.35 9.20
N ASP A 143 22.60 -20.34 8.44
CA ASP A 143 21.23 -20.30 8.94
C ASP A 143 20.59 -21.69 8.94
N GLY A 144 21.33 -22.73 8.55
CA GLY A 144 20.85 -24.11 8.43
C GLY A 144 20.19 -24.44 7.08
N VAL A 145 20.37 -23.59 6.05
CA VAL A 145 19.85 -23.86 4.70
C VAL A 145 20.81 -24.77 3.94
N PHE A 146 20.31 -25.94 3.53
CA PHE A 146 21.05 -26.94 2.78
C PHE A 146 20.43 -27.22 1.40
N ARG A 147 21.26 -27.72 0.48
CA ARG A 147 20.80 -28.18 -0.83
C ARG A 147 19.73 -29.26 -0.66
N GLY A 148 18.67 -29.15 -1.45
CA GLY A 148 17.56 -30.10 -1.44
C GLY A 148 16.35 -29.62 -0.64
N MET A 149 16.50 -28.63 0.24
CA MET A 149 15.39 -28.04 0.99
C MET A 149 14.38 -27.36 0.07
N SER A 150 13.10 -27.46 0.42
CA SER A 150 12.01 -26.81 -0.30
C SER A 150 11.87 -25.35 0.11
N VAL A 151 11.47 -24.51 -0.84
CA VAL A 151 11.20 -23.09 -0.61
C VAL A 151 9.75 -22.81 -0.96
N VAL A 152 9.02 -22.22 -0.02
CA VAL A 152 7.57 -22.08 -0.07
C VAL A 152 7.16 -20.68 0.38
N THR A 153 5.93 -20.34 0.05
CA THR A 153 5.22 -19.15 0.51
C THR A 153 3.83 -19.57 1.00
N PRO A 154 3.10 -18.72 1.73
CA PRO A 154 1.73 -19.02 2.14
C PRO A 154 0.78 -19.31 0.96
N ASP A 155 1.09 -18.77 -0.24
CA ASP A 155 0.28 -18.94 -1.44
C ASP A 155 0.63 -20.22 -2.22
N GLY A 156 1.81 -20.82 -1.99
CA GLY A 156 2.23 -22.05 -2.65
C GLY A 156 3.75 -22.26 -2.72
N ILE A 157 4.16 -23.24 -3.52
CA ILE A 157 5.58 -23.59 -3.71
C ILE A 157 6.32 -22.60 -4.61
N VAL A 158 7.57 -22.30 -4.25
CA VAL A 158 8.47 -21.44 -5.03
C VAL A 158 9.51 -22.26 -5.78
N GLY A 159 10.11 -23.24 -5.10
CA GLY A 159 11.21 -24.00 -5.69
C GLY A 159 12.02 -24.81 -4.69
N GLN A 160 13.25 -25.14 -5.10
CA GLN A 160 14.18 -25.97 -4.31
C GLN A 160 15.56 -25.32 -4.23
N VAL A 161 16.19 -25.39 -3.06
CA VAL A 161 17.57 -24.94 -2.86
C VAL A 161 18.53 -25.83 -3.65
N ILE A 162 19.23 -25.24 -4.61
CA ILE A 162 20.23 -25.93 -5.45
C ILE A 162 21.65 -25.72 -4.94
N ARG A 163 21.90 -24.58 -4.30
CA ARG A 163 23.20 -24.21 -3.77
C ARG A 163 23.00 -23.33 -2.54
N SER A 164 23.81 -23.56 -1.52
CA SER A 164 23.92 -22.69 -0.34
C SER A 164 25.39 -22.27 -0.22
N THR A 165 25.67 -21.04 0.16
CA THR A 165 27.05 -20.55 0.33
C THR A 165 27.07 -19.41 1.34
N GLY A 166 27.63 -19.67 2.52
CA GLY A 166 27.73 -18.68 3.59
C GLY A 166 26.35 -18.23 4.11
N GLY A 167 25.99 -16.97 3.90
CA GLY A 167 24.70 -16.39 4.33
C GLY A 167 23.66 -16.24 3.20
N TYR A 168 23.91 -16.88 2.05
CA TYR A 168 23.01 -16.82 0.90
C TYR A 168 22.79 -18.23 0.34
N ALA A 169 21.65 -18.41 -0.31
CA ALA A 169 21.36 -19.61 -1.08
C ALA A 169 20.70 -19.26 -2.42
N ASP A 170 20.96 -20.09 -3.43
CA ASP A 170 20.32 -20.03 -4.74
C ASP A 170 19.22 -21.11 -4.81
N VAL A 171 18.03 -20.68 -5.20
CA VAL A 171 16.80 -21.49 -5.29
C VAL A 171 16.42 -21.62 -6.74
N ALA A 172 16.30 -22.85 -7.26
CA ALA A 172 15.75 -23.10 -8.58
C ALA A 172 14.22 -23.01 -8.51
N LEU A 173 13.63 -22.21 -9.40
CA LEU A 173 12.19 -21.96 -9.42
C LEU A 173 11.42 -23.17 -9.97
N VAL A 174 10.15 -23.32 -9.57
CA VAL A 174 9.25 -24.33 -10.15
C VAL A 174 8.97 -24.11 -11.63
N THR A 175 9.10 -22.87 -12.11
CA THR A 175 8.94 -22.53 -13.52
C THR A 175 10.16 -22.91 -14.36
N ASP A 176 11.29 -23.27 -13.75
CA ASP A 176 12.50 -23.64 -14.48
C ASP A 176 12.29 -24.91 -15.33
N PRO A 177 12.79 -24.98 -16.58
CA PRO A 177 12.64 -26.15 -17.45
C PRO A 177 13.25 -27.45 -16.93
N GLN A 178 14.16 -27.39 -15.95
CA GLN A 178 14.72 -28.58 -15.30
C GLN A 178 13.99 -28.93 -14.00
N SER A 179 13.07 -28.09 -13.55
CA SER A 179 12.29 -28.33 -12.33
C SER A 179 11.21 -29.36 -12.59
N ARG A 180 11.16 -30.35 -11.69
CA ARG A 180 10.12 -31.37 -11.65
C ARG A 180 9.62 -31.50 -10.22
N VAL A 181 8.31 -31.42 -10.04
CA VAL A 181 7.67 -31.52 -8.73
C VAL A 181 6.66 -32.65 -8.77
N ALA A 182 6.71 -33.56 -7.78
CA ALA A 182 5.70 -34.60 -7.67
C ALA A 182 4.40 -33.98 -7.16
N VAL A 183 3.31 -34.10 -7.94
CA VAL A 183 2.03 -33.45 -7.66
C VAL A 183 0.88 -34.43 -7.66
N ARG A 184 -0.23 -33.99 -7.08
CA ARG A 184 -1.52 -34.66 -7.15
C ARG A 184 -2.66 -33.67 -7.25
N VAL A 185 -3.74 -34.08 -7.90
CA VAL A 185 -5.01 -33.34 -7.90
C VAL A 185 -5.63 -33.43 -6.51
N GLN A 186 -6.08 -32.31 -5.95
CA GLN A 186 -6.66 -32.28 -4.61
C GLN A 186 -7.96 -33.10 -4.54
N ARG A 187 -8.83 -32.97 -5.55
CA ARG A 187 -10.14 -33.61 -5.66
C ARG A 187 -10.06 -35.11 -5.91
N SER A 188 -9.51 -35.52 -7.06
CA SER A 188 -9.48 -36.92 -7.49
C SER A 188 -8.31 -37.73 -6.94
N ARG A 189 -7.30 -37.06 -6.34
CA ARG A 189 -6.05 -37.69 -5.85
C ARG A 189 -5.17 -38.27 -6.96
N ALA A 190 -5.52 -38.02 -8.22
CA ALA A 190 -4.72 -38.36 -9.40
C ALA A 190 -3.29 -37.85 -9.26
N ARG A 191 -2.29 -38.68 -9.57
CA ARG A 191 -0.87 -38.34 -9.44
C ARG A 191 -0.27 -37.92 -10.78
N GLY A 192 0.71 -37.04 -10.72
CA GLY A 192 1.49 -36.62 -11.88
C GLY A 192 2.77 -35.90 -11.48
N THR A 193 3.44 -35.33 -12.48
CA THR A 193 4.65 -34.51 -12.31
C THR A 193 4.38 -33.14 -12.92
N ALA A 194 4.53 -32.07 -12.15
CA ALA A 194 4.55 -30.73 -12.72
C ALA A 194 5.97 -30.41 -13.19
N ALA A 195 6.12 -30.03 -14.45
CA ALA A 195 7.36 -29.63 -15.09
C ALA A 195 7.31 -28.14 -15.44
N GLY A 196 8.41 -27.42 -15.19
CA GLY A 196 8.53 -26.03 -15.61
C GLY A 196 8.72 -25.89 -17.12
N ALA A 197 8.21 -24.79 -17.69
CA ALA A 197 8.33 -24.46 -19.11
C ALA A 197 9.24 -23.23 -19.38
N GLY A 198 9.90 -22.71 -18.34
CA GLY A 198 10.70 -21.50 -18.38
C GLY A 198 9.85 -20.23 -18.21
N ASN A 199 9.03 -19.93 -19.21
CA ASN A 199 8.10 -18.79 -19.17
C ASN A 199 6.69 -19.27 -19.49
N GLY A 200 5.77 -19.14 -18.54
CA GLY A 200 4.36 -19.48 -18.72
C GLY A 200 3.84 -20.54 -17.75
N PRO A 201 2.77 -21.26 -18.11
CA PRO A 201 2.19 -22.30 -17.27
C PRO A 201 3.17 -23.46 -17.06
N LEU A 202 3.00 -24.20 -15.96
CA LEU A 202 3.67 -25.48 -15.75
C LEU A 202 2.95 -26.54 -16.57
N THR A 203 3.68 -27.51 -17.09
CA THR A 203 3.11 -28.65 -17.80
C THR A 203 2.96 -29.82 -16.84
N LEU A 204 1.78 -30.41 -16.81
CA LEU A 204 1.48 -31.62 -16.06
C LEU A 204 1.81 -32.84 -16.92
N GLU A 205 2.73 -33.66 -16.45
CA GLU A 205 3.23 -34.87 -17.10
C GLU A 205 2.90 -36.12 -16.28
N ASN A 206 3.05 -37.29 -16.90
CA ASN A 206 3.00 -38.62 -16.26
C ASN A 206 1.69 -38.93 -15.51
N MET A 207 0.58 -38.33 -15.91
CA MET A 207 -0.73 -38.63 -15.36
C MET A 207 -1.43 -39.70 -16.18
N LEU A 208 -1.91 -40.77 -15.54
CA LEU A 208 -2.62 -41.84 -16.23
C LEU A 208 -3.93 -41.32 -16.83
N ARG A 209 -4.26 -41.76 -18.05
CA ARG A 209 -5.50 -41.37 -18.74
C ARG A 209 -6.78 -41.86 -18.05
N THR A 210 -6.67 -42.87 -17.20
CA THR A 210 -7.78 -43.38 -16.37
C THR A 210 -8.10 -42.48 -15.19
N GLU A 211 -7.22 -41.53 -14.86
CA GLU A 211 -7.39 -40.62 -13.73
C GLU A 211 -8.31 -39.46 -14.11
N ASP A 212 -9.17 -39.09 -13.16
CA ASP A 212 -10.13 -38.00 -13.30
C ASP A 212 -9.46 -36.65 -13.03
N VAL A 213 -9.41 -35.77 -14.05
CA VAL A 213 -8.94 -34.38 -13.92
C VAL A 213 -9.82 -33.48 -14.77
N GLU A 214 -10.18 -32.34 -14.18
CA GLU A 214 -11.04 -31.32 -14.78
C GLU A 214 -10.33 -29.96 -14.80
N ASP A 215 -10.75 -29.09 -15.73
CA ASP A 215 -10.28 -27.71 -15.76
C ASP A 215 -10.72 -26.98 -14.47
N GLY A 216 -9.80 -26.22 -13.87
CA GLY A 216 -10.00 -25.54 -12.60
C GLY A 216 -9.61 -26.34 -11.35
N ASP A 217 -9.28 -27.63 -11.50
CA ASP A 217 -8.83 -28.48 -10.39
C ASP A 217 -7.56 -27.91 -9.73
N LEU A 218 -7.51 -27.99 -8.38
CA LEU A 218 -6.34 -27.54 -7.61
C LEU A 218 -5.28 -28.63 -7.59
N ILE A 219 -4.05 -28.25 -7.95
CA ILE A 219 -2.87 -29.11 -7.92
C ILE A 219 -2.05 -28.82 -6.67
N ILE A 220 -1.73 -29.88 -5.93
CA ILE A 220 -0.95 -29.81 -4.70
C ILE A 220 0.22 -30.80 -4.72
N THR A 221 1.26 -30.54 -3.95
CA THR A 221 2.41 -31.44 -3.83
C THR A 221 2.00 -32.80 -3.29
N SER A 222 2.53 -33.86 -3.89
CA SER A 222 2.21 -35.23 -3.48
C SER A 222 2.98 -35.65 -2.22
N GLY A 223 4.20 -35.13 -2.05
CA GLY A 223 5.16 -35.52 -1.03
C GLY A 223 5.92 -36.81 -1.34
N THR A 224 5.73 -37.40 -2.53
CA THR A 224 6.34 -38.68 -2.91
C THR A 224 7.82 -38.53 -3.34
N ASP A 225 8.24 -37.33 -3.72
CA ASP A 225 9.63 -37.03 -4.07
C ASP A 225 10.54 -36.81 -2.85
N GLY A 226 9.97 -36.68 -1.65
CA GLY A 226 10.72 -36.41 -0.41
C GLY A 226 11.34 -35.01 -0.36
N ILE A 227 11.02 -34.14 -1.33
CA ILE A 227 11.55 -32.77 -1.42
C ILE A 227 10.54 -31.80 -0.83
N TYR A 228 9.31 -31.86 -1.32
CA TYR A 228 8.26 -30.95 -0.89
C TYR A 228 7.35 -31.64 0.13
N PRO A 229 7.04 -30.99 1.27
CA PRO A 229 5.97 -31.46 2.14
C PRO A 229 4.67 -31.69 1.37
N PRO A 230 3.89 -32.73 1.68
CA PRO A 230 2.64 -33.01 0.99
C PRO A 230 1.57 -31.94 1.28
N GLY A 231 0.82 -31.53 0.25
CA GLY A 231 -0.35 -30.65 0.41
C GLY A 231 -0.13 -29.16 0.14
N LEU A 232 1.05 -28.78 -0.34
CA LEU A 232 1.35 -27.40 -0.75
C LEU A 232 0.75 -27.09 -2.11
N VAL A 233 0.21 -25.89 -2.27
CA VAL A 233 -0.41 -25.49 -3.54
C VAL A 233 0.67 -25.25 -4.60
N VAL A 234 0.46 -25.84 -5.78
CA VAL A 234 1.29 -25.63 -6.96
C VAL A 234 0.59 -24.69 -7.93
N GLY A 235 -0.70 -24.90 -8.16
CA GLY A 235 -1.46 -24.13 -9.13
C GLY A 235 -2.83 -24.72 -9.43
N ARG A 236 -3.45 -24.24 -10.51
CA ARG A 236 -4.74 -24.73 -11.02
C ARG A 236 -4.62 -25.18 -12.46
N VAL A 237 -5.33 -26.25 -12.80
CA VAL A 237 -5.44 -26.72 -14.19
C VAL A 237 -6.20 -25.68 -15.00
N THR A 238 -5.62 -25.25 -16.12
CA THR A 238 -6.26 -24.30 -17.05
C THR A 238 -6.63 -24.91 -18.38
N GLN A 239 -5.88 -25.91 -18.85
CA GLN A 239 -6.17 -26.55 -20.12
C GLN A 239 -5.76 -28.01 -20.10
N LEU A 240 -6.71 -28.92 -20.30
CA LEU A 240 -6.43 -30.35 -20.46
C LEU A 240 -5.89 -30.68 -21.86
N GLU A 241 -4.72 -31.30 -21.90
CA GLU A 241 -4.12 -31.86 -23.11
C GLU A 241 -4.36 -33.37 -23.17
N LYS A 242 -5.51 -33.76 -23.72
CA LYS A 242 -5.81 -35.17 -23.99
C LYS A 242 -5.15 -35.60 -25.30
N LYS A 243 -4.02 -36.30 -25.20
CA LYS A 243 -3.38 -36.95 -26.36
C LYS A 243 -4.28 -38.06 -26.91
N GLU A 244 -4.36 -38.18 -28.23
CA GLU A 244 -5.19 -39.22 -28.87
C GLU A 244 -4.71 -40.63 -28.51
N HIS A 245 -3.39 -40.81 -28.41
CA HIS A 245 -2.72 -42.09 -28.16
C HIS A 245 -1.80 -41.98 -26.93
N GLY A 246 -1.63 -43.10 -26.21
CA GLY A 246 -0.76 -43.21 -25.03
C GLY A 246 -1.52 -43.51 -23.74
N MET A 247 -0.77 -43.98 -22.73
CA MET A 247 -1.30 -44.28 -21.39
C MET A 247 -1.41 -43.03 -20.51
N PHE A 248 -0.75 -41.93 -20.91
CA PHE A 248 -0.66 -40.69 -20.14
C PHE A 248 -1.39 -39.54 -20.83
N GLN A 249 -1.97 -38.66 -20.03
CA GLN A 249 -2.52 -37.37 -20.44
C GLN A 249 -1.72 -36.23 -19.77
N GLY A 250 -1.85 -35.02 -20.31
CA GLY A 250 -1.21 -33.83 -19.75
C GLY A 250 -2.20 -32.70 -19.54
N ALA A 251 -1.74 -31.63 -18.92
CA ALA A 251 -2.52 -30.40 -18.74
C ALA A 251 -1.60 -29.21 -18.45
N ASP A 252 -2.04 -28.01 -18.80
CA ASP A 252 -1.38 -26.79 -18.37
C ASP A 252 -1.89 -26.38 -16.99
N ILE A 253 -0.95 -26.00 -16.13
CA ILE A 253 -1.18 -25.54 -14.77
C ILE A 253 -0.72 -24.09 -14.67
N THR A 254 -1.62 -23.21 -14.29
CA THR A 254 -1.23 -21.85 -13.91
C THR A 254 -0.66 -21.87 -12.48
N PRO A 255 0.60 -21.46 -12.26
CA PRO A 255 1.20 -21.40 -10.93
C PRO A 255 0.35 -20.55 -9.97
N ALA A 256 0.22 -21.00 -8.72
CA ALA A 256 -0.45 -20.20 -7.69
C ALA A 256 0.41 -19.01 -7.23
N VAL A 257 1.73 -19.14 -7.34
CA VAL A 257 2.70 -18.13 -6.91
C VAL A 257 3.31 -17.44 -8.12
N ASP A 258 3.28 -16.11 -8.13
CA ASP A 258 4.01 -15.31 -9.11
C ASP A 258 5.47 -15.18 -8.69
N THR A 259 6.34 -15.99 -9.33
CA THR A 259 7.76 -16.03 -9.01
C THR A 259 8.51 -14.73 -9.36
N SER A 260 7.90 -13.82 -10.14
CA SER A 260 8.50 -12.54 -10.52
C SER A 260 8.40 -11.45 -9.44
N ARG A 261 7.50 -11.62 -8.46
CA ARG A 261 7.19 -10.62 -7.41
C ARG A 261 7.47 -11.14 -6.00
N LEU A 262 8.36 -12.12 -5.89
CA LEU A 262 8.73 -12.71 -4.61
C LEU A 262 9.60 -11.76 -3.79
N GLU A 263 9.19 -11.53 -2.54
CA GLU A 263 9.92 -10.69 -1.58
C GLU A 263 10.38 -11.51 -0.36
N GLU A 264 9.47 -12.22 0.29
CA GLU A 264 9.76 -13.10 1.41
C GLU A 264 9.38 -14.55 1.11
N VAL A 265 10.21 -15.48 1.60
CA VAL A 265 10.01 -16.92 1.43
C VAL A 265 10.34 -17.65 2.73
N LEU A 266 9.82 -18.87 2.84
CA LEU A 266 10.14 -19.79 3.91
C LEU A 266 10.91 -20.97 3.32
N VAL A 267 12.09 -21.25 3.86
CA VAL A 267 12.79 -22.50 3.57
C VAL A 267 12.27 -23.53 4.55
N VAL A 268 11.68 -24.58 4.00
CA VAL A 268 11.11 -25.69 4.76
C VAL A 268 11.90 -26.95 4.39
N GLY A 269 12.48 -27.59 5.39
CA GLY A 269 13.33 -28.74 5.20
C GLY A 269 12.92 -29.89 6.11
N SER A 270 12.45 -30.98 5.50
CA SER A 270 12.53 -32.30 6.13
C SER A 270 13.88 -32.92 5.77
N PRO A 271 14.75 -33.25 6.75
CA PRO A 271 15.74 -34.28 6.55
C PRO A 271 15.01 -35.63 6.60
N TYR A 272 14.43 -36.11 5.50
CA TYR A 272 13.88 -37.48 5.47
C TYR A 272 14.99 -38.55 5.66
N SER A 273 16.26 -38.16 5.84
CA SER A 273 17.37 -39.03 6.15
C SER A 273 17.47 -39.50 7.61
N GLU A 274 16.81 -38.87 8.59
CA GLU A 274 16.86 -39.43 9.97
C GLU A 274 15.97 -40.67 10.15
N MET A 275 14.84 -40.77 9.45
CA MET A 275 13.95 -41.95 9.54
C MET A 275 14.42 -43.15 8.69
N ALA A 276 15.17 -42.91 7.60
CA ALA A 276 15.78 -44.00 6.82
C ALA A 276 17.00 -44.63 7.52
N ALA A 277 17.68 -43.89 8.39
CA ALA A 277 18.87 -44.37 9.12
C ALA A 277 18.53 -45.25 10.32
N THR A 278 17.43 -45.01 11.03
CA THR A 278 17.03 -45.85 12.18
C THR A 278 16.32 -47.14 11.76
N GLY A 279 15.70 -47.18 10.58
CA GLY A 279 15.02 -48.38 10.05
C GLY A 279 15.94 -49.46 9.46
N GLY A 280 17.19 -49.12 9.14
CA GLY A 280 18.18 -50.07 8.57
C GLY A 280 18.97 -50.86 9.62
N ALA A 281 19.12 -50.35 10.84
CA ALA A 281 19.92 -51.00 11.88
C ALA A 281 19.17 -52.10 12.65
N ALA A 282 17.84 -52.20 12.51
CA ALA A 282 17.02 -53.21 13.18
C ALA A 282 16.86 -54.52 12.39
N ALA A 283 17.31 -54.58 11.13
CA ALA A 283 17.10 -55.74 10.25
C ALA A 283 18.31 -56.69 10.12
N GLU A 284 19.49 -56.35 10.65
CA GLU A 284 20.68 -57.24 10.65
C GLU A 284 20.88 -58.02 11.97
N GLY A 285 19.93 -57.92 12.90
CA GLY A 285 19.96 -58.60 14.20
C GLY A 285 19.17 -59.90 14.26
N THR A 286 18.99 -60.67 13.17
CA THR A 286 18.42 -62.03 13.25
C THR A 286 18.83 -62.86 12.03
N GLN A 287 20.07 -63.34 11.99
CA GLN A 287 20.46 -64.63 11.38
C GLN A 287 21.96 -64.90 11.57
N LYS A 288 22.34 -65.40 12.75
CA LYS A 288 23.20 -66.59 12.99
C LYS A 288 23.60 -66.67 14.44
#